data_AF-A0A498P0U7-F1
#
_entry.id   AF-A0A498P0U7-F1
#
_cell.length_a   1.000
_cell.length_b   1.000
_cell.length_c   1.000
_cell.angle_alpha   90.00
_cell.angle_beta   90.00
_cell.angle_gamma   90.00
#
_symmetry.space_group_name_H-M   'P 1'
#
loop_
_entity.id
_entity.type
_entity.pdbx_description
1 polymer ?
#
loop_
_entity_poly.entity_id
_entity_poly.type
_entity_poly.pdbx_seq_one_letter_code
_entity_poly.pdbx_strand_id
1 'polypeptide(L)'
;MSTNMFRMLIRVGKKDVPPDVLQQPRKTKTKVTIFSTLTEGEAEDLAKGFGMALAKHVPKDKLLSGIPEVDIQATLRSIEQMKINVQNLGPDSELDLATHCFGPTAADVFFSFLEDCMK
;
A
#
# COMPACT_ATOMS: atom_id res chain seq x y z
N MET A 1 -18.53 -23.68 -6.10
CA MET A 1 -18.77 -24.76 -7.09
C MET A 1 -18.33 -24.29 -8.48
N SER A 2 -17.66 -25.15 -9.26
CA SER A 2 -17.20 -24.79 -10.62
C SER A 2 -18.37 -24.67 -11.61
N THR A 3 -18.32 -23.72 -12.54
CA THR A 3 -19.33 -23.49 -13.59
C THR A 3 -19.61 -24.75 -14.44
N ASN A 4 -18.64 -25.66 -14.50
CA ASN A 4 -18.79 -26.94 -15.18
C ASN A 4 -19.75 -27.89 -14.45
N MET A 5 -19.79 -27.86 -13.11
CA MET A 5 -20.76 -28.64 -12.32
C MET A 5 -22.19 -28.11 -12.47
N PHE A 6 -22.36 -26.78 -12.49
CA PHE A 6 -23.67 -26.16 -12.65
C PHE A 6 -24.26 -26.41 -14.06
N ARG A 7 -23.41 -26.37 -15.10
CA ARG A 7 -23.82 -26.71 -16.48
C ARG A 7 -24.19 -28.19 -16.65
N MET A 8 -23.49 -29.09 -15.95
CA MET A 8 -23.79 -30.52 -16.01
C MET A 8 -25.12 -30.86 -15.33
N LEU A 9 -25.50 -30.12 -14.28
CA LEU A 9 -26.78 -30.27 -13.59
C LEU A 9 -27.98 -29.77 -14.40
N ILE A 10 -27.80 -28.76 -15.27
CA ILE A 10 -28.92 -28.12 -15.99
C ILE A 10 -29.04 -28.60 -17.45
N ARG A 11 -28.10 -29.38 -18.00
CA ARG A 11 -28.11 -29.88 -19.40
C ARG A 11 -28.33 -28.79 -20.48
N VAL A 12 -27.98 -27.55 -20.20
CA VAL A 12 -28.19 -26.42 -21.12
C VAL A 12 -26.89 -26.09 -21.85
N GLY A 13 -26.96 -26.00 -23.18
CA GLY A 13 -25.83 -25.62 -24.02
C GLY A 13 -25.44 -24.16 -23.80
N LYS A 14 -24.16 -23.80 -23.98
CA LYS A 14 -23.65 -22.42 -23.76
C LYS A 14 -24.46 -21.32 -24.46
N LYS A 15 -25.14 -21.65 -25.57
CA LYS A 15 -25.96 -20.75 -26.39
C LYS A 15 -27.29 -20.32 -25.75
N ASP A 16 -27.76 -21.07 -24.76
CA ASP A 16 -29.06 -20.89 -24.13
C ASP A 16 -28.92 -20.28 -22.70
N VAL A 17 -27.71 -19.84 -22.34
CA VAL A 17 -27.41 -19.22 -21.05
C VAL A 17 -27.45 -17.70 -21.21
N PRO A 18 -28.25 -16.97 -20.40
CA PRO A 18 -28.32 -15.51 -20.46
C PRO A 18 -26.94 -14.84 -20.39
N PRO A 19 -26.67 -13.78 -21.17
CA PRO A 19 -25.36 -13.12 -21.21
C PRO A 19 -24.86 -12.67 -19.83
N ASP A 20 -25.78 -12.28 -18.95
CA ASP A 20 -25.51 -11.82 -17.58
C ASP A 20 -24.89 -12.91 -16.69
N VAL A 21 -25.13 -14.19 -17.00
CA VAL A 21 -24.56 -15.33 -16.28
C VAL A 21 -23.18 -15.72 -16.86
N LEU A 22 -22.92 -15.39 -18.12
CA LEU A 22 -21.64 -15.63 -18.79
C LEU A 22 -20.60 -14.56 -18.46
N GLN A 23 -21.06 -13.36 -18.09
CA GLN A 23 -20.23 -12.33 -17.48
C GLN A 23 -19.99 -12.69 -16.01
N GLN A 24 -19.15 -13.71 -15.75
CA GLN A 24 -18.53 -13.81 -14.44
C GLN A 24 -17.86 -12.46 -14.15
N PRO A 25 -17.98 -11.91 -12.92
CA PRO A 25 -17.10 -10.84 -12.49
C PRO A 25 -15.69 -11.33 -12.82
N ARG A 26 -14.93 -10.55 -13.62
CA ARG A 26 -13.50 -10.82 -13.77
C ARG A 26 -13.01 -11.00 -12.34
N LYS A 27 -12.50 -12.18 -12.00
CA LYS A 27 -11.78 -12.38 -10.76
C LYS A 27 -10.60 -11.43 -10.87
N THR A 28 -10.78 -10.19 -10.42
CA THR A 28 -9.70 -9.33 -10.00
C THR A 28 -9.04 -10.21 -8.96
N LYS A 29 -7.90 -10.83 -9.33
CA LYS A 29 -7.03 -11.41 -8.32
C LYS A 29 -6.67 -10.22 -7.47
N THR A 30 -7.41 -9.99 -6.39
CA THR A 30 -6.97 -9.11 -5.33
C THR A 30 -5.59 -9.65 -5.02
N LYS A 31 -4.55 -8.89 -5.38
CA LYS A 31 -3.19 -9.23 -4.99
C LYS A 31 -3.20 -9.00 -3.48
N VAL A 32 -3.66 -10.01 -2.75
CA VAL A 32 -3.58 -10.04 -1.30
C VAL A 32 -2.09 -10.04 -1.02
N THR A 33 -1.57 -8.89 -0.60
CA THR A 33 -0.16 -8.77 -0.26
C THR A 33 0.09 -9.55 1.01
N ILE A 34 1.35 -9.82 1.34
CA ILE A 34 1.71 -10.50 2.59
C ILE A 34 1.17 -9.76 3.84
N PHE A 35 0.83 -8.48 3.71
CA PHE A 35 0.32 -7.66 4.81
C PHE A 35 -1.15 -7.95 5.12
N SER A 36 -1.90 -8.55 4.19
CA SER A 36 -3.32 -8.88 4.42
C SER A 36 -3.54 -9.98 5.47
N THR A 37 -2.48 -10.65 5.90
CA THR A 37 -2.53 -11.64 6.99
C THR A 37 -2.22 -11.04 8.35
N LEU A 38 -1.75 -9.78 8.39
CA LEU A 38 -1.45 -9.08 9.62
C LEU A 38 -2.73 -8.51 10.21
N THR A 39 -2.84 -8.48 11.53
CA THR A 39 -3.78 -7.60 12.23
C THR A 39 -3.34 -6.14 12.08
N GLU A 40 -4.26 -5.19 12.31
CA GLU A 40 -3.92 -3.75 12.30
C GLU A 40 -2.74 -3.44 13.26
N GLY A 41 -2.74 -4.03 14.46
CA GLY A 41 -1.64 -3.86 15.43
C GLY A 41 -0.31 -4.44 14.95
N GLU A 42 -0.31 -5.61 14.30
CA GLU A 42 0.91 -6.18 13.73
C GLU A 42 1.44 -5.35 12.54
N ALA A 43 0.55 -4.76 11.75
CA ALA A 43 0.92 -3.84 10.67
C ALA A 43 1.56 -2.56 11.22
N GLU A 44 1.01 -1.99 12.30
CA GLU A 44 1.61 -0.85 12.99
C GLU A 44 2.98 -1.17 13.59
N ASP A 45 3.12 -2.31 14.28
CA ASP A 45 4.37 -2.72 14.90
C ASP A 45 5.46 -3.00 13.86
N LEU A 46 5.07 -3.56 12.71
CA LEU A 46 5.97 -3.71 11.56
C LEU A 46 6.43 -2.35 11.03
N ALA A 47 5.54 -1.37 10.90
CA ALA A 47 5.89 -0.02 10.46
C ALA A 47 6.82 0.69 11.46
N LYS A 48 6.62 0.52 12.77
CA LYS A 48 7.54 1.02 13.80
C LYS A 48 8.91 0.34 13.69
N GLY A 49 8.94 -0.98 13.52
CA GLY A 49 10.18 -1.74 13.32
C GLY A 49 10.94 -1.28 12.07
N PHE A 50 10.23 -0.96 11.00
CA PHE A 50 10.79 -0.34 9.80
C PHE A 50 11.43 1.03 10.10
N GLY A 51 10.75 1.91 10.84
CA GLY A 51 11.30 3.19 11.29
C GLY A 51 12.57 3.05 12.12
N MET A 52 12.59 2.11 13.08
CA MET A 52 13.77 1.81 13.88
C MET A 52 14.94 1.31 13.01
N ALA A 53 14.66 0.51 11.99
CA ALA A 53 15.67 0.02 11.07
C ALA A 53 16.27 1.17 10.23
N LEU A 54 15.43 2.10 9.74
CA LEU A 54 15.89 3.31 9.04
C LEU A 54 16.84 4.11 9.93
N ALA A 55 16.40 4.46 11.15
CA ALA A 55 17.18 5.25 12.09
C ALA A 55 18.52 4.60 12.47
N LYS A 56 18.56 3.26 12.54
CA LYS A 56 19.77 2.50 12.92
C LYS A 56 20.75 2.31 11.76
N HIS A 57 20.25 2.12 10.55
CA HIS A 57 21.06 1.61 9.43
C HIS A 57 21.28 2.61 8.30
N VAL A 58 20.57 3.74 8.28
CA VAL A 58 20.73 4.78 7.25
C VAL A 58 21.59 5.92 7.81
N PRO A 59 22.82 6.11 7.30
CA PRO A 59 23.66 7.23 7.70
C PRO A 59 23.11 8.55 7.14
N LYS A 60 22.85 9.53 8.00
CA LYS A 60 22.26 10.83 7.61
C LYS A 60 23.12 11.59 6.60
N ASP A 61 24.44 11.55 6.78
CA ASP A 61 25.42 12.17 5.89
C ASP A 61 25.36 11.61 4.47
N LYS A 62 25.13 10.30 4.34
CA LYS A 62 24.96 9.65 3.04
C LYS A 62 23.59 9.93 2.43
N LEU A 63 22.55 9.98 3.25
CA LEU A 63 21.18 10.27 2.80
C LEU A 63 21.06 11.67 2.19
N LEU A 64 21.73 12.66 2.80
CA LEU A 64 21.70 14.05 2.36
C LEU A 64 22.81 14.41 1.35
N SER A 65 23.62 13.43 0.94
CA SER A 65 24.74 13.67 0.03
C SER A 65 24.25 14.28 -1.28
N GLY A 66 24.81 15.43 -1.65
CA GLY A 66 24.44 16.16 -2.87
C GLY A 66 23.24 17.09 -2.74
N ILE A 67 22.63 17.21 -1.56
CA ILE A 67 21.60 18.22 -1.27
C ILE A 67 22.30 19.47 -0.71
N PRO A 68 22.29 20.61 -1.41
CA PRO A 68 22.81 21.87 -0.89
C PRO A 68 22.03 22.33 0.35
N GLU A 69 22.72 22.94 1.32
CA GLU A 69 22.08 23.43 2.56
C GLU A 69 20.97 24.46 2.28
N VAL A 70 21.14 25.28 1.25
CA VAL A 70 20.12 26.24 0.79
C VAL A 70 18.80 25.59 0.35
N ASP A 71 18.86 24.33 -0.10
CA ASP A 71 17.70 23.59 -0.60
C ASP A 71 16.99 22.78 0.49
N ILE A 72 17.57 22.65 1.69
CA ILE A 72 17.00 21.84 2.79
C ILE A 72 15.59 22.31 3.14
N GLN A 73 15.37 23.62 3.27
CA GLN A 73 14.06 24.17 3.64
C GLN A 73 13.00 24.01 2.54
N ALA A 74 13.40 24.01 1.27
CA ALA A 74 12.49 23.72 0.16
C ALA A 74 12.16 22.23 0.09
N THR A 75 13.15 21.38 0.36
CA THR A 75 13.03 19.93 0.40
C THR A 75 12.10 19.49 1.54
N LEU A 76 12.28 20.04 2.74
CA LEU A 76 11.41 19.81 3.90
C LEU A 76 9.94 20.14 3.59
N ARG A 77 9.65 21.32 3.03
CA ARG A 77 8.29 21.70 2.61
C ARG A 77 7.69 20.74 1.59
N SER A 78 8.51 20.23 0.68
CA SER A 78 8.05 19.24 -0.31
C SER A 78 7.72 17.91 0.35
N ILE A 79 8.54 17.45 1.30
CA ILE A 79 8.30 16.24 2.09
C ILE A 79 7.02 16.36 2.92
N GLU A 80 6.83 17.48 3.61
CA GLU A 80 5.61 17.76 4.39
C GLU A 80 4.36 17.69 3.50
N GLN A 81 4.41 18.31 2.31
CA GLN A 81 3.30 18.25 1.36
C GLN A 81 3.05 16.84 0.83
N MET A 82 4.10 16.05 0.57
CA MET A 82 3.96 14.64 0.17
C MET A 82 3.33 13.80 1.27
N LYS A 83 3.74 14.01 2.53
CA LYS A 83 3.16 13.35 3.71
C LYS A 83 1.66 13.63 3.81
N ILE A 84 1.26 14.90 3.71
CA ILE A 84 -0.16 15.31 3.69
C ILE A 84 -0.91 14.65 2.54
N ASN A 85 -0.34 14.64 1.33
CA ASN A 85 -0.99 14.04 0.17
C ASN A 85 -1.23 12.53 0.35
N VAL A 86 -0.29 11.81 0.95
CA VAL A 86 -0.42 10.38 1.25
C VAL A 86 -1.47 10.14 2.35
N GLN A 87 -1.48 10.95 3.41
CA GLN A 87 -2.49 10.88 4.47
C GLN A 87 -3.92 11.14 3.93
N ASN A 88 -4.04 12.07 2.97
CA ASN A 88 -5.32 12.40 2.33
C ASN A 88 -5.86 11.31 1.39
N LEU A 89 -5.09 10.28 1.06
CA LEU A 89 -5.59 9.15 0.27
C LEU A 89 -6.68 8.37 1.03
N GLY A 90 -6.62 8.36 2.36
CA GLY A 90 -7.62 7.73 3.22
C GLY A 90 -7.61 6.19 3.25
N PRO A 91 -8.50 5.60 4.06
CA PRO A 91 -8.55 4.15 4.33
C PRO A 91 -9.08 3.30 3.17
N ASP A 92 -9.62 3.92 2.11
CA ASP A 92 -10.10 3.21 0.92
C ASP A 92 -9.14 3.34 -0.27
N SER A 93 -7.96 3.90 -0.04
CA SER A 93 -6.95 4.03 -1.09
C SER A 93 -6.44 2.67 -1.55
N GLU A 94 -6.03 2.58 -2.82
CA GLU A 94 -5.42 1.35 -3.34
C GLU A 94 -4.21 0.91 -2.51
N LEU A 95 -3.45 1.86 -1.95
CA LEU A 95 -2.32 1.60 -1.07
C LEU A 95 -2.78 0.94 0.23
N ASP A 96 -3.78 1.52 0.90
CA ASP A 96 -4.29 0.99 2.17
C ASP A 96 -4.91 -0.39 1.97
N LEU A 97 -5.80 -0.54 0.99
CA LEU A 97 -6.44 -1.81 0.66
C LEU A 97 -5.44 -2.89 0.25
N ALA A 98 -4.38 -2.52 -0.47
CA ALA A 98 -3.35 -3.48 -0.85
C ALA A 98 -2.49 -3.89 0.34
N THR A 99 -2.22 -3.00 1.30
CA THR A 99 -1.22 -3.23 2.35
C THR A 99 -1.81 -3.41 3.75
N HIS A 100 -3.13 -3.39 3.89
CA HIS A 100 -3.82 -3.62 5.16
C HIS A 100 -3.27 -2.71 6.28
N CYS A 101 -3.37 -1.40 6.09
CA CYS A 101 -2.91 -0.35 7.01
C CYS A 101 -1.39 -0.23 7.19
N PHE A 102 -0.60 -1.23 6.81
CA PHE A 102 0.86 -1.16 6.90
C PHE A 102 1.42 -0.05 6.00
N GLY A 103 0.98 0.04 4.74
CA GLY A 103 1.57 0.94 3.75
C GLY A 103 1.46 2.42 4.12
N PRO A 104 0.25 2.93 4.44
CA PRO A 104 0.10 4.31 4.91
C PRO A 104 0.90 4.58 6.18
N THR A 105 0.90 3.66 7.14
CA THR A 105 1.67 3.81 8.40
C THR A 105 3.18 3.83 8.14
N ALA A 106 3.69 2.94 7.29
CA ALA A 106 5.10 2.89 6.92
C ALA A 106 5.53 4.14 6.12
N ALA A 107 4.65 4.67 5.28
CA ALA A 107 4.91 5.92 4.56
C ALA A 107 5.00 7.11 5.53
N ASP A 108 4.09 7.21 6.51
CA ASP A 108 4.13 8.25 7.54
C ASP A 108 5.42 8.22 8.38
N VAL A 109 5.82 7.00 8.78
CA VAL A 109 7.10 6.74 9.46
C VAL A 109 8.29 7.17 8.59
N PHE A 110 8.27 6.84 7.30
CA PHE A 110 9.34 7.18 6.37
C PHE A 110 9.48 8.70 6.19
N PHE A 111 8.38 9.41 5.97
CA PHE A 111 8.43 10.87 5.82
C PHE A 111 8.93 11.55 7.10
N SER A 112 8.46 11.10 8.27
CA SER A 112 8.93 11.62 9.56
C SER A 112 10.43 11.37 9.75
N PHE A 113 10.94 10.19 9.35
CA PHE A 113 12.37 9.92 9.34
C PHE A 113 13.16 10.86 8.42
N LEU A 114 12.65 11.15 7.22
CA LEU A 114 13.31 12.08 6.29
C LEU A 114 13.34 13.50 6.85
N GLU A 115 12.23 13.98 7.42
CA GLU A 115 12.17 15.27 8.10
C GLU A 115 13.22 15.37 9.21
N ASP A 116 13.33 14.34 10.06
CA ASP A 116 14.30 14.29 11.17
C ASP A 116 15.75 14.14 10.73
N CYS A 117 16.00 13.75 9.48
CA CYS A 117 17.34 13.78 8.91
C CYS A 117 17.76 15.20 8.49
N MET A 118 16.79 16.04 8.13
CA MET A 118 16.98 17.38 7.57
C MET A 118 16.80 18.52 8.59
N LYS A 119 16.31 18.21 9.80
CA LYS A 119 16.30 19.09 10.98
C LYS A 119 17.63 19.02 11.73
#